data_AF-A0A7J9MUV6-F1
#
_entry.id   AF-A0A7J9MUV6-F1
#
_cell.length_a   1.000
_cell.length_b   1.000
_cell.length_c   1.000
_cell.angle_alpha   90.00
_cell.angle_beta   90.00
_cell.angle_gamma   90.00
#
_symmetry.space_group_name_H-M   'P 1'
#
loop_
_entity.id
_entity.type
_entity.pdbx_description
1 polymer ?
#
loop_
_entity_poly.entity_id
_entity_poly.type
_entity_poly.pdbx_seq_one_letter_code
_entity_poly.pdbx_strand_id
1 'polypeptide(L)'
;MEGKDIAEVIKEALAQTLVFYYSFAGRLKEGAHGKLIVDNGEGVMFIKADADVTLQPPFPCFEELLFDVPGSQAMPNCPLLLVQVTQLKCGGFIFALRFNHVMCDGTGLQQFMSAIGEMARGVVTPSIPPVWERHLLNARDPPRVTFTHHEYDRVEATVIMDNMVKCSFFFGTVEVSLLRSLLPLHTFAIAPNLFAIRGKSLHVPAVIGSNGISDLMHMGFENVDFGRWGKAVFGGRAKATGLVSFFIPTKNKEGQVGTLVPICLPASAMERFSNELDNMLKHQHIEGKKSKSILISSAM
;
A
#
# COMPACT_ATOMS: atom_id res chain seq x y z
N MET A 1 31.91 4.01 -10.15
CA MET A 1 30.43 4.05 -10.32
C MET A 1 30.00 4.84 -11.57
N GLU A 2 30.88 5.57 -12.25
CA GLU A 2 30.56 6.13 -13.58
C GLU A 2 30.32 5.01 -14.61
N GLY A 3 29.24 5.11 -15.37
CA GLY A 3 28.90 4.18 -16.46
C GLY A 3 28.09 2.92 -16.11
N LYS A 4 27.83 2.60 -14.84
CA LYS A 4 26.99 1.43 -14.50
C LYS A 4 25.51 1.66 -14.84
N ASP A 5 24.85 0.66 -15.39
CA ASP A 5 23.41 0.63 -15.62
C ASP A 5 22.62 0.69 -14.29
N ILE A 6 21.48 1.41 -14.25
CA ILE A 6 20.62 1.51 -13.06
C ILE A 6 20.16 0.14 -12.57
N ALA A 7 19.81 -0.75 -13.49
CA ALA A 7 19.34 -2.08 -13.11
C ALA A 7 20.43 -2.86 -12.38
N GLU A 8 21.69 -2.77 -12.82
CA GLU A 8 22.81 -3.40 -12.13
C GLU A 8 23.10 -2.74 -10.78
N VAL A 9 23.03 -1.40 -10.67
CA VAL A 9 23.18 -0.69 -9.39
C VAL A 9 22.13 -1.15 -8.39
N ILE A 10 20.85 -1.19 -8.79
CA ILE A 10 19.75 -1.61 -7.93
C ILE A 10 19.86 -3.09 -7.58
N LYS A 11 20.26 -3.95 -8.53
CA LYS A 11 20.47 -5.38 -8.29
C LYS A 11 21.57 -5.63 -7.26
N GLU A 12 22.70 -4.92 -7.37
CA GLU A 12 23.80 -4.97 -6.39
C GLU A 12 23.33 -4.47 -5.01
N ALA A 13 22.62 -3.34 -4.97
CA ALA A 13 22.07 -2.77 -3.74
C ALA A 13 21.03 -3.69 -3.08
N LEU A 14 20.17 -4.33 -3.87
CA LEU A 14 19.20 -5.30 -3.41
C LEU A 14 19.90 -6.53 -2.81
N ALA A 15 20.94 -7.05 -3.46
CA ALA A 15 21.72 -8.17 -2.93
C ALA A 15 22.37 -7.84 -1.57
N GLN A 16 22.93 -6.64 -1.42
CA GLN A 16 23.49 -6.16 -0.15
C GLN A 16 22.39 -5.99 0.91
N THR A 17 21.24 -5.42 0.54
CA THR A 17 20.10 -5.23 1.44
C THR A 17 19.56 -6.56 1.95
N LEU A 18 19.52 -7.59 1.10
CA LEU A 18 19.05 -8.93 1.46
C LEU A 18 19.96 -9.65 2.46
N VAL A 19 21.17 -9.18 2.74
CA VAL A 19 21.97 -9.68 3.88
C VAL A 19 21.25 -9.36 5.20
N PHE A 20 20.67 -8.16 5.31
CA PHE A 20 19.93 -7.70 6.49
C PHE A 20 18.47 -8.16 6.44
N TYR A 21 17.87 -8.12 5.26
CA TYR A 21 16.47 -8.46 5.00
C TYR A 21 16.31 -9.85 4.36
N TYR A 22 17.08 -10.82 4.85
CA TYR A 22 17.21 -12.16 4.26
C TYR A 22 15.88 -12.90 4.10
N SER A 23 14.87 -12.58 4.93
CA SER A 23 13.57 -13.24 4.86
C SER A 23 12.79 -12.93 3.58
N PHE A 24 13.07 -11.83 2.87
CA PHE A 24 12.48 -11.60 1.56
C PHE A 24 13.02 -12.55 0.48
N ALA A 25 14.21 -13.11 0.68
CA ALA A 25 14.79 -14.13 -0.20
C ALA A 25 14.28 -15.54 0.11
N GLY A 26 13.19 -15.67 0.87
CA GLY A 26 12.60 -16.94 1.25
C GLY A 26 11.35 -17.32 0.47
N ARG A 27 10.67 -18.35 0.98
CA ARG A 27 9.34 -18.83 0.58
C ARG A 27 8.48 -19.04 1.81
N LEU A 28 7.19 -18.76 1.69
CA LEU A 28 6.23 -19.14 2.72
C LEU A 28 5.94 -20.64 2.63
N LYS A 29 6.05 -21.31 3.77
CA LYS A 29 5.68 -22.72 3.96
C LYS A 29 4.68 -22.84 5.10
N GLU A 30 3.83 -23.84 5.02
CA GLU A 30 2.98 -24.22 6.14
C GLU A 30 3.81 -25.00 7.16
N GLY A 31 3.87 -24.49 8.38
CA GLY A 31 4.49 -25.12 9.54
C GLY A 31 3.47 -25.80 10.44
N ALA A 32 3.89 -26.12 11.67
CA ALA A 32 3.03 -26.79 12.63
C ALA A 32 1.75 -26.00 12.92
N HIS A 33 0.62 -26.72 12.99
CA HIS A 33 -0.71 -26.17 13.28
C HIS A 33 -1.17 -25.07 12.28
N GLY A 34 -0.77 -25.17 11.02
CA GLY A 34 -1.19 -24.25 9.96
C GLY A 34 -0.53 -22.86 10.03
N LYS A 35 0.50 -22.69 10.87
CA LYS A 35 1.25 -21.43 10.95
C LYS A 35 2.18 -21.28 9.75
N LEU A 36 2.21 -20.11 9.14
CA LEU A 36 3.18 -19.82 8.10
C LEU A 36 4.57 -19.60 8.68
N ILE A 37 5.58 -20.20 8.05
CA ILE A 37 7.00 -19.99 8.32
C ILE A 37 7.70 -19.55 7.04
N VAL A 38 8.83 -18.86 7.18
CA VAL A 38 9.65 -18.47 6.05
C VAL A 38 10.85 -19.41 5.97
N ASP A 39 10.95 -20.15 4.88
CA ASP A 39 12.16 -20.89 4.53
C ASP A 39 13.06 -19.98 3.68
N ASN A 40 14.30 -19.74 4.11
CA ASN A 40 15.15 -18.68 3.59
C ASN A 40 16.17 -19.21 2.57
N GLY A 41 16.67 -18.32 1.71
CA GLY A 41 17.89 -18.57 0.93
C GLY A 41 17.68 -19.00 -0.52
N GLU A 42 16.44 -18.99 -1.02
CA GLU A 42 16.13 -19.25 -2.44
C GLU A 42 16.29 -18.01 -3.34
N GLY A 43 16.47 -16.83 -2.76
CA GLY A 43 16.61 -15.59 -3.50
C GLY A 43 15.28 -14.93 -3.87
N VAL A 44 15.41 -13.79 -4.56
CA VAL A 44 14.31 -12.94 -5.03
C VAL A 44 14.28 -12.92 -6.55
N MET A 45 13.13 -12.58 -7.13
CA MET A 45 13.04 -12.37 -8.57
C MET A 45 13.46 -10.94 -8.92
N PHE A 46 14.32 -10.80 -9.92
CA PHE A 46 14.76 -9.51 -10.43
C PHE A 46 14.61 -9.46 -11.95
N ILE A 47 13.86 -8.48 -12.46
CA ILE A 47 13.66 -8.24 -13.88
C ILE A 47 14.33 -6.93 -14.26
N LYS A 48 15.17 -7.00 -15.29
CA LYS A 48 15.64 -5.83 -16.02
C LYS A 48 14.82 -5.71 -17.30
N ALA A 49 14.32 -4.52 -17.60
CA ALA A 49 13.56 -4.22 -18.80
C ALA A 49 13.96 -2.85 -19.38
N ASP A 50 13.61 -2.66 -20.65
CA ASP A 50 13.80 -1.41 -21.39
C ASP A 50 12.47 -1.02 -22.05
N ALA A 51 12.17 0.27 -22.10
CA ALA A 51 10.99 0.78 -22.79
C ALA A 51 11.36 2.02 -23.63
N ASP A 52 11.06 1.98 -24.92
CA ASP A 52 11.31 3.09 -25.86
C ASP A 52 10.25 4.20 -25.77
N VAL A 53 9.93 4.61 -24.54
CA VAL A 53 8.96 5.65 -24.23
C VAL A 53 9.54 6.62 -23.20
N THR A 54 9.04 7.85 -23.23
CA THR A 54 9.24 8.84 -22.17
C THR A 54 7.94 8.96 -21.39
N LEU A 55 8.01 8.87 -20.08
CA LEU A 55 6.86 8.81 -19.20
C LEU A 55 6.73 10.12 -18.41
N GLN A 56 5.57 10.79 -18.51
CA GLN A 56 5.14 11.87 -17.63
C GLN A 56 3.81 11.53 -16.94
N PRO A 57 3.64 11.79 -15.62
CA PRO A 57 2.38 11.54 -14.93
C PRO A 57 1.24 12.43 -15.46
N PRO A 58 -0.03 11.95 -15.50
CA PRO A 58 -0.52 10.63 -15.11
C PRO A 58 -0.33 9.54 -16.17
N PHE A 59 -0.19 8.28 -15.73
CA PHE A 59 0.11 7.12 -16.58
C PHE A 59 -1.12 6.22 -16.81
N PRO A 60 -1.64 6.12 -18.05
CA PRO A 60 -2.81 5.30 -18.35
C PRO A 60 -2.56 3.79 -18.17
N CYS A 61 -1.37 3.31 -18.52
CA CYS A 61 -0.97 1.90 -18.48
C CYS A 61 -0.25 1.52 -17.17
N PHE A 62 -0.58 2.15 -16.05
CA PHE A 62 0.10 1.90 -14.77
C PHE A 62 0.14 0.41 -14.37
N GLU A 63 -0.91 -0.35 -14.68
CA GLU A 63 -1.01 -1.79 -14.36
C GLU A 63 -0.11 -2.67 -15.23
N GLU A 64 0.41 -2.15 -16.35
CA GLU A 64 1.29 -2.86 -17.27
C GLU A 64 2.77 -2.63 -16.96
N LEU A 65 3.09 -1.78 -15.97
CA LEU A 65 4.47 -1.39 -15.65
C LEU A 65 5.26 -2.48 -14.89
N LEU A 66 4.57 -3.48 -14.35
CA LEU A 66 5.17 -4.64 -13.71
C LEU A 66 4.77 -5.91 -14.47
N PHE A 67 5.77 -6.65 -14.95
CA PHE A 67 5.53 -7.91 -15.62
C PHE A 67 5.17 -9.00 -14.61
N ASP A 68 3.94 -9.51 -14.70
CA ASP A 68 3.50 -10.61 -13.84
C ASP A 68 4.03 -11.95 -14.37
N VAL A 69 5.05 -12.49 -13.70
CA VAL A 69 5.66 -13.75 -14.12
C VAL A 69 4.70 -14.92 -13.82
N PRO A 70 4.28 -15.71 -14.83
CA PRO A 70 3.37 -16.83 -14.61
C PRO A 70 3.90 -17.82 -13.55
N GLY A 71 3.02 -18.26 -12.65
CA GLY A 71 3.37 -19.20 -11.57
C GLY A 71 4.14 -18.58 -10.39
N SER A 72 4.38 -17.27 -10.38
CA SER A 72 5.12 -16.59 -9.30
C SER A 72 4.24 -15.95 -8.21
N GLN A 73 2.91 -16.08 -8.33
CA GLN A 73 1.89 -15.44 -7.48
C GLN A 73 1.26 -16.39 -6.45
N ALA A 74 1.48 -17.70 -6.56
CA ALA A 74 0.80 -18.66 -5.69
C ALA A 74 1.34 -18.63 -4.26
N MET A 75 0.55 -19.14 -3.32
CA MET A 75 1.00 -19.45 -1.97
C MET A 75 0.51 -20.86 -1.65
N PRO A 76 1.35 -21.76 -1.10
CA PRO A 76 2.74 -21.59 -0.64
C PRO A 76 3.82 -21.75 -1.74
N ASN A 77 5.10 -21.59 -1.35
CA ASN A 77 6.30 -21.90 -2.15
C ASN A 77 6.64 -20.99 -3.35
N CYS A 78 6.06 -19.79 -3.47
CA CYS A 78 6.48 -18.81 -4.48
C CYS A 78 7.39 -17.70 -3.91
N PRO A 79 8.17 -17.01 -4.76
CA PRO A 79 9.03 -15.91 -4.33
C PRO A 79 8.27 -14.81 -3.59
N LEU A 80 8.82 -14.37 -2.47
CA LEU A 80 8.19 -13.34 -1.61
C LEU A 80 8.40 -11.91 -2.12
N LEU A 81 9.35 -11.72 -3.02
CA LEU A 81 9.69 -10.44 -3.62
C LEU A 81 10.03 -10.60 -5.10
N LEU A 82 9.41 -9.76 -5.91
CA LEU A 82 9.76 -9.48 -7.30
C LEU A 82 10.09 -7.99 -7.40
N VAL A 83 11.27 -7.67 -7.93
CA VAL A 83 11.68 -6.30 -8.28
C VAL A 83 11.86 -6.24 -9.78
N GLN A 84 11.32 -5.20 -10.41
CA GLN A 84 11.54 -4.88 -11.81
C GLN A 84 12.10 -3.46 -11.94
N VAL A 85 13.17 -3.33 -12.73
CA VAL A 85 13.76 -2.05 -13.11
C VAL A 85 13.60 -1.89 -14.62
N THR A 86 12.78 -0.93 -15.04
CA THR A 86 12.56 -0.61 -16.45
C THR A 86 13.24 0.70 -16.80
N GLN A 87 14.25 0.66 -17.67
CA GLN A 87 14.90 1.88 -18.17
C GLN A 87 14.05 2.53 -19.28
N LEU A 88 13.96 3.86 -19.25
CA LEU A 88 13.16 4.65 -20.20
C LEU A 88 14.07 5.37 -21.19
N LYS A 89 13.52 5.70 -22.38
CA LYS A 89 14.22 6.43 -23.45
C LYS A 89 14.84 7.76 -22.98
N CYS A 90 14.19 8.45 -22.04
CA CYS A 90 14.65 9.73 -21.50
C CYS A 90 15.79 9.62 -20.46
N GLY A 91 16.28 8.42 -20.16
CA GLY A 91 17.27 8.17 -19.11
C GLY A 91 16.69 8.05 -17.69
N GLY A 92 15.39 8.32 -17.53
CA GLY A 92 14.63 7.94 -16.34
C GLY A 92 14.42 6.42 -16.25
N PHE A 93 13.84 5.96 -15.15
CA PHE A 93 13.52 4.55 -14.95
C PHE A 93 12.28 4.37 -14.08
N ILE A 94 11.69 3.18 -14.14
CA ILE A 94 10.63 2.72 -13.24
C ILE A 94 11.24 1.69 -12.29
N PHE A 95 10.99 1.86 -11.00
CA PHE A 95 11.19 0.85 -9.99
C PHE A 95 9.82 0.28 -9.61
N ALA A 96 9.53 -0.95 -10.04
CA ALA A 96 8.29 -1.65 -9.72
C ALA A 96 8.60 -2.85 -8.81
N LEU A 97 7.70 -3.12 -7.87
CA LEU A 97 7.86 -4.24 -6.96
C LEU A 97 6.52 -4.93 -6.71
N ARG A 98 6.59 -6.25 -6.49
CA ARG A 98 5.52 -7.05 -5.90
C ARG A 98 6.11 -7.81 -4.72
N PHE A 99 5.39 -7.80 -3.61
CA PHE A 99 5.81 -8.51 -2.40
C PHE A 99 4.62 -9.22 -1.77
N ASN A 100 4.90 -10.25 -0.97
CA ASN A 100 3.87 -10.92 -0.18
C ASN A 100 3.57 -10.11 1.09
N HIS A 101 2.33 -9.61 1.22
CA HIS A 101 1.93 -8.73 2.33
C HIS A 101 1.98 -9.41 3.72
N VAL A 102 2.03 -10.75 3.80
CA VAL A 102 2.27 -11.46 5.08
C VAL A 102 3.63 -11.08 5.67
N MET A 103 4.59 -10.70 4.81
CA MET A 103 5.94 -10.37 5.24
C MET A 103 6.03 -9.02 5.94
N CYS A 104 5.33 -7.99 5.49
CA CYS A 104 5.41 -6.67 6.12
C CYS A 104 4.17 -5.83 5.85
N ASP A 105 3.96 -4.84 6.72
CA ASP A 105 3.05 -3.74 6.46
C ASP A 105 3.72 -2.66 5.58
N GLY A 106 3.00 -1.55 5.35
CA GLY A 106 3.51 -0.45 4.55
C GLY A 106 4.77 0.20 5.12
N THR A 107 4.88 0.31 6.45
CA THR A 107 6.06 0.87 7.12
C THR A 107 7.28 -0.01 6.91
N GLY A 108 7.13 -1.33 7.07
CA GLY A 108 8.20 -2.29 6.82
C GLY A 108 8.66 -2.30 5.36
N LEU A 109 7.74 -2.17 4.41
CA LEU A 109 8.08 -2.04 2.99
C LEU A 109 8.89 -0.76 2.73
N GLN A 110 8.47 0.38 3.30
CA GLN A 110 9.17 1.64 3.10
C GLN A 110 10.58 1.61 3.70
N GLN A 111 10.73 1.03 4.88
CA GLN A 111 12.05 0.85 5.50
C GLN A 111 12.96 -0.01 4.62
N PHE A 112 12.43 -1.11 4.06
CA PHE A 112 13.16 -1.96 3.12
C PHE A 112 13.57 -1.21 1.85
N MET A 113 12.65 -0.47 1.22
CA MET A 113 12.97 0.33 0.03
C MET A 113 14.01 1.41 0.31
N SER A 114 13.92 2.06 1.46
CA SER A 114 14.91 3.06 1.91
C SER A 114 16.29 2.43 2.07
N ALA A 115 16.37 1.21 2.63
CA ALA A 115 17.62 0.46 2.74
C ALA A 115 18.22 0.12 1.36
N ILE A 116 17.40 -0.28 0.36
CA ILE A 116 17.90 -0.47 -1.01
C ILE A 116 18.47 0.84 -1.56
N GLY A 117 17.79 1.97 -1.35
CA GLY A 117 18.27 3.28 -1.78
C GLY A 117 19.59 3.69 -1.10
N GLU A 118 19.74 3.40 0.20
CA GLU A 118 20.99 3.60 0.93
C GLU A 118 22.14 2.77 0.35
N MET A 119 21.92 1.47 0.12
CA MET A 119 22.91 0.57 -0.47
C MET A 119 23.28 1.00 -1.89
N ALA A 120 22.31 1.48 -2.68
CA ALA A 120 22.55 2.01 -4.03
C ALA A 120 23.43 3.28 -4.01
N ARG A 121 23.42 4.04 -2.90
CA ARG A 121 24.31 5.18 -2.65
C ARG A 121 25.67 4.78 -2.05
N GLY A 122 25.92 3.50 -1.85
CA GLY A 122 27.17 2.98 -1.28
C GLY A 122 27.23 2.97 0.25
N VAL A 123 26.09 3.15 0.93
CA VAL A 123 26.01 2.86 2.37
C VAL A 123 26.12 1.35 2.56
N VAL A 124 26.86 0.90 3.58
CA VAL A 124 27.15 -0.54 3.79
C VAL A 124 26.22 -1.22 4.80
N THR A 125 25.42 -0.45 5.53
CA THR A 125 24.50 -0.95 6.58
C THR A 125 23.26 -0.07 6.62
N PRO A 126 22.04 -0.64 6.70
CA PRO A 126 20.82 0.16 6.75
C PRO A 126 20.83 1.09 7.96
N SER A 127 20.41 2.35 7.79
CA SER A 127 20.34 3.31 8.90
C SER A 127 19.39 2.85 10.02
N ILE A 128 18.36 2.09 9.64
CA ILE A 128 17.44 1.44 10.58
C ILE A 128 17.60 -0.08 10.39
N PRO A 129 18.26 -0.78 11.32
CA PRO A 129 18.47 -2.23 11.19
C PRO A 129 17.12 -2.96 11.28
N PRO A 130 16.85 -3.95 10.41
CA PRO A 130 15.66 -4.78 10.55
C PRO A 130 15.76 -5.68 11.77
N VAL A 131 14.64 -5.87 12.44
CA VAL A 131 14.50 -6.84 13.54
C VAL A 131 13.52 -7.91 13.10
N TRP A 132 13.95 -9.18 13.10
CA TRP A 132 13.05 -10.27 12.72
C TRP A 132 12.04 -10.56 13.80
N GLU A 133 12.48 -10.71 15.07
CA GLU A 133 11.79 -11.11 16.32
C GLU A 133 10.25 -11.20 16.33
N ARG A 134 9.65 -11.93 15.37
CA ARG A 134 8.19 -12.05 15.23
C ARG A 134 7.52 -12.68 16.43
N HIS A 135 8.30 -13.41 17.23
CA HIS A 135 7.85 -14.04 18.46
C HIS A 135 7.40 -13.03 19.53
N LEU A 136 7.85 -11.76 19.46
CA LEU A 136 7.37 -10.69 20.34
C LEU A 136 5.89 -10.34 20.10
N LEU A 137 5.38 -10.67 18.90
CA LEU A 137 3.97 -10.53 18.55
C LEU A 137 3.18 -11.83 18.73
N ASN A 138 3.77 -12.86 19.35
CA ASN A 138 3.02 -14.07 19.67
C ASN A 138 1.96 -13.78 20.72
N ALA A 139 0.84 -14.50 20.62
CA ALA A 139 -0.15 -14.53 21.68
C ALA A 139 0.47 -15.01 23.01
N ARG A 140 -0.05 -14.49 24.12
CA ARG A 140 0.32 -14.89 25.48
C ARG A 140 0.12 -16.40 25.68
N ASP A 141 0.94 -16.98 26.57
CA ASP A 141 0.82 -18.36 27.03
C ASP A 141 0.73 -18.38 28.57
N PRO A 142 -0.44 -18.73 29.17
CA PRO A 142 -1.69 -19.09 28.50
C PRO A 142 -2.36 -17.88 27.82
N PRO A 143 -3.18 -18.11 26.78
CA PRO A 143 -3.99 -17.04 26.18
C PRO A 143 -4.93 -16.42 27.22
N ARG A 144 -4.95 -15.08 27.27
CA ARG A 144 -5.91 -14.33 28.08
C ARG A 144 -6.81 -13.51 27.17
N VAL A 145 -8.03 -13.96 26.96
CA VAL A 145 -9.04 -13.28 26.15
C VAL A 145 -9.85 -12.37 27.08
N THR A 146 -9.78 -11.05 26.86
CA THR A 146 -10.48 -10.05 27.69
C THR A 146 -11.67 -9.42 26.98
N PHE A 147 -11.87 -9.73 25.70
CA PHE A 147 -12.91 -9.21 24.84
C PHE A 147 -13.37 -10.29 23.87
N THR A 148 -14.65 -10.28 23.49
CA THR A 148 -15.19 -11.21 22.51
C THR A 148 -14.79 -10.77 21.11
N HIS A 149 -13.90 -11.53 20.48
CA HIS A 149 -13.39 -11.23 19.15
C HIS A 149 -14.32 -11.78 18.05
N HIS A 150 -15.39 -11.06 17.75
CA HIS A 150 -16.38 -11.41 16.72
C HIS A 150 -15.78 -11.46 15.31
N GLU A 151 -14.64 -10.81 15.08
CA GLU A 151 -13.90 -10.84 13.83
C GLU A 151 -13.30 -12.22 13.48
N TYR A 152 -13.42 -13.22 14.38
CA TYR A 152 -13.06 -14.61 14.10
C TYR A 152 -14.27 -15.55 14.08
N ASP A 153 -15.50 -15.02 14.18
CA ASP A 153 -16.72 -15.82 14.07
C ASP A 153 -16.84 -16.34 12.62
N ARG A 154 -17.18 -17.62 12.47
CA ARG A 154 -17.43 -18.22 11.16
C ARG A 154 -18.75 -17.70 10.63
N VAL A 155 -18.69 -16.74 9.71
CA VAL A 155 -19.85 -16.24 8.97
C VAL A 155 -19.72 -16.69 7.51
N GLU A 156 -20.73 -17.37 6.98
CA GLU A 156 -20.87 -17.56 5.53
C GLU A 156 -21.19 -16.20 4.91
N ALA A 157 -20.16 -15.46 4.52
CA ALA A 157 -20.33 -14.16 3.87
C ALA A 157 -20.52 -14.35 2.37
N THR A 158 -21.72 -14.02 1.87
CA THR A 158 -21.95 -13.82 0.43
C THR A 158 -21.38 -12.46 0.04
N VAL A 159 -20.22 -12.44 -0.60
CA VAL A 159 -19.66 -11.21 -1.15
C VAL A 159 -20.45 -10.83 -2.39
N ILE A 160 -21.41 -9.90 -2.27
CA ILE A 160 -22.11 -9.34 -3.43
C ILE A 160 -21.20 -8.24 -4.00
N MET A 161 -20.42 -8.57 -5.03
CA MET A 161 -19.52 -7.63 -5.74
C MET A 161 -20.09 -7.17 -7.09
N ASP A 162 -21.38 -7.35 -7.32
CA ASP A 162 -22.01 -6.98 -8.59
C ASP A 162 -22.15 -5.46 -8.70
N ASN A 163 -21.85 -4.91 -9.88
CA ASN A 163 -22.03 -3.49 -10.22
C ASN A 163 -21.29 -2.49 -9.29
N MET A 164 -20.09 -2.87 -8.84
CA MET A 164 -19.22 -1.97 -8.08
C MET A 164 -18.66 -0.86 -8.98
N VAL A 165 -18.81 0.39 -8.54
CA VAL A 165 -18.23 1.57 -9.19
C VAL A 165 -17.11 2.13 -8.35
N LYS A 166 -16.05 2.59 -9.03
CA LYS A 166 -14.89 3.22 -8.40
C LYS A 166 -14.96 4.73 -8.64
N CYS A 167 -14.96 5.50 -7.57
CA CYS A 167 -14.89 6.97 -7.64
C CYS A 167 -13.75 7.46 -6.76
N SER A 168 -13.10 8.55 -7.16
CA SER A 168 -12.06 9.18 -6.35
C SER A 168 -12.53 10.54 -5.87
N PHE A 169 -12.31 10.82 -4.59
CA PHE A 169 -12.69 12.09 -3.96
C PHE A 169 -11.45 12.82 -3.48
N PHE A 170 -11.33 14.11 -3.79
CA PHE A 170 -10.20 14.93 -3.36
C PHE A 170 -10.58 15.84 -2.19
N PHE A 171 -9.89 15.69 -1.07
CA PHE A 171 -10.10 16.51 0.11
C PHE A 171 -8.89 17.43 0.32
N GLY A 172 -9.10 18.73 0.14
CA GLY A 172 -8.14 19.75 0.52
C GLY A 172 -8.23 20.08 2.01
N THR A 173 -7.43 21.04 2.45
CA THR A 173 -7.41 21.50 3.85
C THR A 173 -8.76 22.04 4.31
N VAL A 174 -9.52 22.70 3.42
CA VAL A 174 -10.84 23.27 3.73
C VAL A 174 -11.84 22.14 3.97
N GLU A 175 -11.94 21.19 3.05
CA GLU A 175 -12.88 20.08 3.13
C GLU A 175 -12.60 19.20 4.36
N VAL A 176 -11.34 18.88 4.63
CA VAL A 176 -10.96 18.13 5.85
C VAL A 176 -11.32 18.89 7.12
N SER A 177 -11.11 20.21 7.15
CA SER A 177 -11.44 21.03 8.33
C SER A 177 -12.95 21.07 8.58
N LEU A 178 -13.75 21.22 7.52
CA LEU A 178 -15.21 21.16 7.60
C LEU A 178 -15.67 19.80 8.13
N LEU A 179 -15.18 18.70 7.56
CA LEU A 179 -15.53 17.35 8.02
C LEU A 179 -15.16 17.13 9.49
N ARG A 180 -13.99 17.59 9.94
CA ARG A 180 -13.58 17.52 11.34
C ARG A 180 -14.51 18.32 12.27
N SER A 181 -15.01 19.47 11.84
CA SER A 181 -15.95 20.27 12.63
C SER A 181 -17.31 19.60 12.83
N LEU A 182 -17.67 18.66 11.95
CA LEU A 182 -18.92 17.90 12.03
C LEU A 182 -18.81 16.67 12.95
N LEU A 183 -17.59 16.28 13.35
CA LEU A 183 -17.38 15.11 14.21
C LEU A 183 -17.55 15.49 15.69
N PRO A 184 -18.37 14.75 16.46
CA PRO A 184 -18.45 14.95 17.91
C PRO A 184 -17.10 14.62 18.56
N LEU A 185 -16.68 15.45 19.52
CA LEU A 185 -15.36 15.41 20.19
C LEU A 185 -15.01 14.10 20.94
N HIS A 186 -15.89 13.09 20.96
CA HIS A 186 -15.80 11.94 21.87
C HIS A 186 -15.75 10.55 21.23
N THR A 187 -15.43 10.44 19.94
CA THR A 187 -15.48 9.13 19.26
C THR A 187 -14.11 8.68 18.76
N PHE A 188 -13.19 8.38 19.67
CA PHE A 188 -12.01 7.58 19.35
C PHE A 188 -11.79 6.54 20.46
N ALA A 189 -12.42 5.38 20.33
CA ALA A 189 -11.95 4.18 21.01
C ALA A 189 -10.80 3.61 20.18
N ILE A 190 -9.56 3.98 20.51
CA ILE A 190 -8.39 3.28 20.01
C ILE A 190 -8.33 1.99 20.81
N ALA A 191 -8.83 0.89 20.25
CA ALA A 191 -8.48 -0.43 20.75
C ALA A 191 -7.11 -0.77 20.15
N PRO A 192 -6.02 -0.82 20.95
CA PRO A 192 -4.80 -1.46 20.49
C PRO A 192 -5.09 -2.95 20.33
N ASN A 193 -5.57 -3.35 19.15
CA ASN A 193 -5.69 -4.74 18.78
C ASN A 193 -4.29 -5.26 18.47
N LEU A 194 -3.51 -5.54 19.53
CA LEU A 194 -2.35 -6.41 19.40
C LEU A 194 -2.90 -7.81 19.18
N PHE A 195 -2.61 -8.41 18.02
CA PHE A 195 -3.09 -9.74 17.63
C PHE A 195 -2.75 -10.79 18.70
N ALA A 196 -3.68 -11.06 19.60
CA ALA A 196 -3.48 -11.97 20.73
C ALA A 196 -4.16 -13.32 20.47
N ILE A 197 -3.97 -13.94 19.30
CA ILE A 197 -4.64 -15.21 19.01
C ILE A 197 -3.71 -16.25 18.38
N ARG A 198 -3.62 -17.41 19.06
CA ARG A 198 -2.92 -18.61 18.60
C ARG A 198 -3.92 -19.48 17.84
N GLY A 199 -3.71 -19.66 16.53
CA GLY A 199 -4.40 -20.71 15.75
C GLY A 199 -5.83 -20.41 15.29
N LYS A 200 -6.28 -19.14 15.27
CA LYS A 200 -7.51 -18.76 14.57
C LYS A 200 -7.19 -17.92 13.36
N SER A 201 -7.74 -18.28 12.20
CA SER A 201 -7.70 -17.43 11.01
C SER A 201 -8.68 -16.29 11.20
N LEU A 202 -8.20 -15.05 11.01
CA LEU A 202 -9.08 -13.90 10.86
C LEU A 202 -9.94 -14.16 9.63
N HIS A 203 -11.22 -14.44 9.85
CA HIS A 203 -12.19 -14.40 8.78
C HIS A 203 -12.58 -12.94 8.79
N VAL A 204 -12.00 -12.10 7.93
CA VAL A 204 -12.65 -10.82 7.64
C VAL A 204 -13.82 -11.25 6.77
N PRO A 205 -15.03 -11.51 7.32
CA PRO A 205 -16.11 -11.75 6.42
C PRO A 205 -16.24 -10.41 5.70
N ALA A 206 -16.42 -10.42 4.39
CA ALA A 206 -16.96 -9.25 3.72
C ALA A 206 -18.39 -9.07 4.25
N VAL A 207 -18.53 -8.68 5.53
CA VAL A 207 -19.80 -8.42 6.17
C VAL A 207 -20.36 -7.24 5.41
N ILE A 208 -21.54 -7.43 4.84
CA ILE A 208 -22.27 -6.38 4.15
C ILE A 208 -22.28 -5.14 5.05
N GLY A 209 -21.71 -4.04 4.56
CA GLY A 209 -21.57 -2.78 5.31
C GLY A 209 -20.20 -2.51 5.95
N SER A 210 -19.22 -3.40 5.83
CA SER A 210 -17.84 -3.14 6.28
C SER A 210 -17.00 -2.52 5.16
N ASN A 211 -16.18 -1.52 5.49
CA ASN A 211 -15.20 -0.92 4.59
C ASN A 211 -13.86 -0.76 5.31
N GLY A 212 -12.78 -1.24 4.71
CA GLY A 212 -11.42 -1.05 5.18
C GLY A 212 -10.83 0.22 4.62
N ILE A 213 -10.13 0.99 5.45
CA ILE A 213 -9.36 2.16 5.01
C ILE A 213 -7.91 1.96 5.41
N SER A 214 -7.01 2.08 4.45
CA SER A 214 -5.57 2.09 4.68
C SER A 214 -5.01 3.49 4.48
N ASP A 215 -4.30 4.01 5.48
CA ASP A 215 -3.67 5.32 5.39
C ASP A 215 -2.29 5.21 4.73
N LEU A 216 -2.11 5.84 3.56
CA LEU A 216 -0.84 5.90 2.84
C LEU A 216 -0.20 7.30 2.87
N MET A 217 -0.74 8.24 3.65
CA MET A 217 -0.27 9.63 3.74
C MET A 217 1.18 9.75 4.19
N HIS A 218 1.69 8.72 4.86
CA HIS A 218 3.03 8.69 5.46
C HIS A 218 3.92 7.59 4.90
N MET A 219 3.58 7.01 3.74
CA MET A 219 4.38 5.96 3.11
C MET A 219 5.75 6.44 2.64
N GLY A 220 5.88 7.72 2.27
CA GLY A 220 7.17 8.34 2.00
C GLY A 220 7.95 7.80 0.79
N PHE A 221 7.29 7.10 -0.14
CA PHE A 221 7.95 6.51 -1.33
C PHE A 221 8.69 7.55 -2.18
N GLU A 222 8.24 8.81 -2.18
CA GLU A 222 8.90 9.94 -2.82
C GLU A 222 10.28 10.28 -2.23
N ASN A 223 10.60 9.76 -1.04
CA ASN A 223 11.88 9.98 -0.38
C ASN A 223 12.91 8.89 -0.69
N VAL A 224 12.52 7.82 -1.39
CA VAL A 224 13.46 6.81 -1.85
C VAL A 224 14.31 7.39 -2.96
N ASP A 225 15.62 7.24 -2.81
CA ASP A 225 16.64 7.83 -3.67
C ASP A 225 17.68 6.75 -3.99
N PHE A 226 17.93 6.52 -5.28
CA PHE A 226 18.88 5.52 -5.76
C PHE A 226 20.23 6.14 -6.19
N GLY A 227 20.57 7.31 -5.64
CA GLY A 227 21.83 8.02 -5.86
C GLY A 227 21.73 9.03 -6.99
N ARG A 228 22.51 8.83 -8.06
CA ARG A 228 22.66 9.84 -9.13
C ARG A 228 21.38 10.16 -9.91
N TRP A 229 20.33 9.34 -9.77
CA TRP A 229 19.02 9.58 -10.38
C TRP A 229 18.07 10.39 -9.46
N GLY A 230 18.47 10.61 -8.21
CA GLY A 230 17.71 11.38 -7.23
C GLY A 230 16.47 10.67 -6.70
N LYS A 231 15.62 11.47 -6.07
CA LYS A 231 14.35 11.06 -5.47
C LYS A 231 13.30 10.69 -6.51
N ALA A 232 12.39 9.79 -6.13
CA ALA A 232 11.26 9.42 -6.97
C ALA A 232 10.37 10.65 -7.28
N VAL A 233 10.12 10.89 -8.58
CA VAL A 233 9.24 11.97 -9.05
C VAL A 233 7.76 11.62 -8.99
N PHE A 234 7.45 10.32 -8.94
CA PHE A 234 6.09 9.79 -8.89
C PHE A 234 6.08 8.44 -8.17
N GLY A 235 5.19 8.30 -7.19
CA GLY A 235 4.83 7.02 -6.59
C GLY A 235 3.47 6.56 -7.14
N GLY A 236 3.35 5.27 -7.45
CA GLY A 236 2.10 4.68 -7.93
C GLY A 236 0.89 5.02 -7.05
N ARG A 237 -0.28 5.18 -7.66
CA ARG A 237 -1.54 5.43 -6.93
C ARG A 237 -2.17 4.11 -6.56
N ALA A 238 -2.35 3.88 -5.26
CA ALA A 238 -3.19 2.78 -4.79
C ALA A 238 -4.61 2.93 -5.36
N LYS A 239 -5.16 1.85 -5.91
CA LYS A 239 -6.54 1.82 -6.41
C LYS A 239 -7.41 1.13 -5.37
N ALA A 240 -8.63 1.62 -5.17
CA ALA A 240 -9.60 0.88 -4.39
C ALA A 240 -9.93 -0.46 -5.09
N THR A 241 -9.85 -1.54 -4.31
CA THR A 241 -10.12 -2.91 -4.77
C THR A 241 -11.06 -3.57 -3.78
N GLY A 242 -12.28 -3.88 -4.21
CA GLY A 242 -13.31 -4.44 -3.34
C GLY A 242 -13.67 -3.50 -2.19
N LEU A 243 -13.47 -3.96 -0.95
CA LEU A 243 -13.82 -3.27 0.30
C LEU A 243 -12.66 -2.47 0.91
N VAL A 244 -11.59 -2.17 0.17
CA VAL A 244 -10.44 -1.41 0.70
C VAL A 244 -10.28 -0.09 -0.05
N SER A 245 -10.36 0.99 0.72
CA SER A 245 -10.08 2.38 0.33
C SER A 245 -8.72 2.82 0.88
N PHE A 246 -8.19 3.91 0.32
CA PHE A 246 -6.88 4.43 0.69
C PHE A 246 -6.93 5.93 0.95
N PHE A 247 -6.13 6.44 1.89
CA PHE A 247 -5.78 7.87 1.94
C PHE A 247 -4.46 8.08 1.23
N ILE A 248 -4.48 8.82 0.12
CA ILE A 248 -3.32 8.98 -0.75
C ILE A 248 -2.94 10.46 -0.83
N PRO A 249 -1.68 10.83 -0.54
CA PRO A 249 -1.24 12.21 -0.67
C PRO A 249 -1.16 12.56 -2.16
N THR A 250 -1.79 13.67 -2.57
CA THR A 250 -1.71 14.15 -3.96
C THR A 250 -1.72 15.67 -4.03
N LYS A 251 -1.32 16.19 -5.20
CA LYS A 251 -1.63 17.55 -5.63
C LYS A 251 -2.70 17.50 -6.71
N ASN A 252 -3.66 18.43 -6.70
CA ASN A 252 -4.61 18.60 -7.81
C ASN A 252 -3.97 19.37 -8.99
N LYS A 253 -4.74 19.59 -10.06
CA LYS A 253 -4.24 20.28 -11.28
C LYS A 253 -3.84 21.73 -11.00
N GLU A 254 -4.43 22.34 -9.97
CA GLU A 254 -4.13 23.67 -9.48
C GLU A 254 -2.94 23.70 -8.50
N GLY A 255 -2.30 22.56 -8.23
CA GLY A 255 -1.15 22.45 -7.32
C GLY A 255 -1.50 22.43 -5.83
N GLN A 256 -2.78 22.46 -5.48
CA GLN A 256 -3.25 22.34 -4.10
C GLN A 256 -2.92 20.94 -3.56
N VAL A 257 -2.25 20.89 -2.43
CA VAL A 257 -1.97 19.65 -1.70
C VAL A 257 -3.26 19.19 -1.00
N GLY A 258 -3.57 17.91 -1.10
CA GLY A 258 -4.72 17.30 -0.44
C GLY A 258 -4.63 15.78 -0.42
N THR A 259 -5.73 15.16 -0.02
CA THR A 259 -5.87 13.71 0.11
C THR A 259 -6.80 13.20 -0.98
N LEU A 260 -6.33 12.26 -1.80
CA LEU A 260 -7.18 11.51 -2.73
C LEU A 260 -7.67 10.25 -2.02
N VAL A 261 -8.99 10.03 -2.06
CA VAL A 261 -9.63 8.87 -1.45
C VAL A 261 -10.38 8.11 -2.53
N PRO A 262 -9.79 7.04 -3.11
CA PRO A 262 -10.54 6.14 -3.97
C PRO A 262 -11.49 5.28 -3.12
N ILE A 263 -12.74 5.22 -3.56
CA ILE A 263 -13.83 4.50 -2.91
C ILE A 263 -14.48 3.59 -3.95
N CYS A 264 -14.76 2.35 -3.55
CA CYS A 264 -15.37 1.32 -4.40
C CYS A 264 -16.64 0.84 -3.70
N LEU A 265 -17.81 1.12 -4.27
CA LEU A 265 -19.13 0.80 -3.71
C LEU A 265 -20.09 0.35 -4.82
N PRO A 266 -21.19 -0.36 -4.49
CA PRO A 266 -22.28 -0.55 -5.46
C PRO A 266 -22.78 0.79 -5.99
N ALA A 267 -23.17 0.86 -7.27
CA ALA A 267 -23.56 2.10 -7.93
C ALA A 267 -24.56 2.97 -7.13
N SER A 268 -25.63 2.36 -6.61
CA SER A 268 -26.65 3.05 -5.81
C SER A 268 -26.12 3.58 -4.47
N ALA A 269 -25.18 2.86 -3.84
CA ALA A 269 -24.53 3.30 -2.62
C ALA A 269 -23.55 4.45 -2.90
N MET A 270 -22.84 4.41 -4.03
CA MET A 270 -21.93 5.48 -4.43
C MET A 270 -22.67 6.80 -4.71
N GLU A 271 -23.85 6.73 -5.36
CA GLU A 271 -24.69 7.90 -5.59
C GLU A 271 -25.13 8.54 -4.27
N ARG A 272 -25.65 7.73 -3.34
CA ARG A 272 -26.03 8.18 -1.99
C ARG A 272 -24.84 8.77 -1.24
N PHE A 273 -23.71 8.09 -1.23
CA PHE A 273 -22.48 8.55 -0.58
C PHE A 273 -22.04 9.92 -1.12
N SER A 274 -22.03 10.09 -2.45
CA SER A 274 -21.63 11.33 -3.10
C SER A 274 -22.59 12.48 -2.73
N ASN A 275 -23.90 12.22 -2.71
CA ASN A 275 -24.90 13.21 -2.35
C ASN A 275 -24.79 13.65 -0.88
N GLU A 276 -24.62 12.71 0.06
CA GLU A 276 -24.44 13.03 1.48
C GLU A 276 -23.16 13.82 1.71
N LEU A 277 -22.05 13.42 1.07
CA LEU A 277 -20.77 14.13 1.16
C LEU A 277 -20.90 15.57 0.66
N ASP A 278 -21.54 15.77 -0.49
CA ASP A 278 -21.84 17.08 -1.05
C ASP A 278 -22.69 17.93 -0.09
N ASN A 279 -23.72 17.35 0.53
CA ASN A 279 -24.59 18.05 1.48
C ASN A 279 -23.83 18.48 2.74
N MET A 280 -23.01 17.59 3.31
CA MET A 280 -22.16 17.89 4.46
C MET A 280 -21.23 19.08 4.21
N LEU A 281 -20.72 19.19 2.98
CA LEU A 281 -19.77 20.24 2.61
C LEU A 281 -20.45 21.55 2.16
N LYS A 282 -21.72 21.50 1.70
CA LYS A 282 -22.52 22.68 1.36
C LYS A 282 -23.06 23.41 2.60
N HIS A 283 -23.43 22.69 3.66
CA HIS A 283 -24.15 23.24 4.81
C HIS A 283 -23.36 24.21 5.73
N GLN A 284 -22.08 24.48 5.47
CA GLN A 284 -21.26 25.37 6.31
C GLN A 284 -20.60 26.55 5.56
N HIS A 285 -20.96 26.81 4.30
CA HIS A 285 -20.40 27.97 3.61
C HIS A 285 -21.05 29.29 4.07
N ILE A 286 -20.30 30.04 4.88
CA ILE A 286 -20.39 31.51 4.93
C ILE A 286 -20.08 32.05 3.53
N GLU A 287 -20.86 33.05 3.13
CA GLU A 287 -20.99 33.66 1.80
C GLU A 287 -19.69 33.72 0.95
N GLY A 288 -19.77 33.30 -0.31
CA GLY A 288 -18.93 33.85 -1.38
C GLY A 288 -18.09 32.88 -2.25
N LYS A 289 -17.97 31.58 -1.94
CA LYS A 289 -17.28 30.62 -2.82
C LYS A 289 -18.16 29.41 -3.11
N LYS A 290 -18.55 29.23 -4.38
CA LYS A 290 -19.20 28.00 -4.87
C LYS A 290 -18.27 26.81 -4.62
N SER A 291 -18.73 25.82 -3.85
CA SER A 291 -18.08 24.52 -3.72
C SER A 291 -17.97 23.89 -5.11
N LYS A 292 -16.75 23.68 -5.60
CA LYS A 292 -16.51 22.86 -6.80
C LYS A 292 -16.81 21.41 -6.43
N SER A 293 -17.30 20.62 -7.39
CA SER A 293 -17.53 19.19 -7.17
C SER A 293 -16.20 18.51 -6.80
N ILE A 294 -16.22 17.74 -5.71
CA ILE A 294 -15.08 17.00 -5.15
C ILE A 294 -14.89 15.65 -5.85
N LEU A 295 -15.90 15.25 -6.62
CA LEU A 295 -15.89 14.03 -7.41
C LEU A 295 -14.87 14.19 -8.56
N ILE A 296 -13.77 13.44 -8.47
CA ILE A 296 -12.89 13.20 -9.59
C ILE A 296 -13.35 11.88 -10.21
N SER A 297 -14.18 12.00 -11.26
CA SER A 297 -14.60 10.86 -12.08
C SER A 297 -13.37 10.09 -12.56
N SER A 298 -13.42 8.76 -12.46
CA SER A 298 -12.35 7.83 -12.85
C SER A 298 -12.19 7.68 -14.37
N ALA A 299 -12.44 8.75 -15.14
CA ALA A 299 -12.09 8.80 -16.55
C ALA A 299 -10.70 9.44 -16.69
N MET A 300 -9.65 8.69 -16.33
CA MET A 300 -8.26 8.80 -16.79
C MET A 300 -7.41 7.67 -16.22
#